data_AF-A0A139IT37-F1
#
_entry.id   AF-A0A139IT37-F1
#
_cell.length_a   1.000
_cell.length_b   1.000
_cell.length_c   1.000
_cell.angle_alpha   90.00
_cell.angle_beta   90.00
_cell.angle_gamma   90.00
#
_symmetry.space_group_name_H-M   'P 1'
#
loop_
_entity.id
_entity.type
_entity.pdbx_description
1 polymer ?
#
loop_
_entity_poly.entity_id
_entity_poly.type
_entity_poly.pdbx_seq_one_letter_code
_entity_poly.pdbx_strand_id
1 'polypeptide(L)'
;MLNLRNQITPCAEFNTFADSYAAARLYALTSPRPSSTMPPTPPAPTGQPEGQHPPPYLAPYPENLSRRLKVTLFPLDITEQHILSRGTFRKFIEPQVAAGSPLADWAATFLTSTFRKVESLQENLSGDAVGLQLHDPLTIWYCMATTLTGWQISENEDLRVETSGQWTRGMYVIDRRTRKKLEEGDPEAGSDHGKWLSVKSGNRLDRCTGSPQTAGQQAFGEFLLQRIFGIET
;
A
#
# COMPACT_ATOMS: atom_id res chain seq x y z
N MET A 1 7.12 -11.03 2.72
CA MET A 1 6.90 -11.42 1.31
C MET A 1 6.03 -10.34 0.65
N LEU A 2 6.01 -10.21 -0.68
CA LEU A 2 5.25 -9.17 -1.40
C LEU A 2 4.34 -9.80 -2.47
N ASN A 3 3.08 -9.34 -2.53
CA ASN A 3 1.98 -9.81 -3.39
C ASN A 3 1.46 -11.22 -3.05
N LEU A 4 1.65 -11.73 -1.82
CA LEU A 4 0.97 -12.97 -1.43
C LEU A 4 -0.50 -12.73 -1.09
N ARG A 5 -0.76 -11.54 -0.55
CA ARG A 5 -2.09 -11.07 -0.18
C ARG A 5 -2.54 -10.03 -1.19
N ASN A 6 -3.70 -10.25 -1.81
CA ASN A 6 -4.28 -9.35 -2.81
C ASN A 6 -5.81 -9.35 -2.70
N GLN A 7 -6.42 -8.18 -2.80
CA GLN A 7 -7.83 -7.98 -2.45
C GLN A 7 -8.77 -7.85 -3.65
N ILE A 8 -8.27 -7.39 -4.81
CA ILE A 8 -9.12 -7.13 -5.97
C ILE A 8 -8.89 -8.12 -7.12
N THR A 9 -7.63 -8.53 -7.33
CA THR A 9 -7.25 -9.59 -8.25
C THR A 9 -6.25 -10.52 -7.56
N PRO A 10 -5.89 -11.68 -8.13
CA PRO A 10 -4.90 -12.56 -7.51
C PRO A 10 -3.52 -11.94 -7.29
N CYS A 11 -3.19 -10.81 -7.94
CA CYS A 11 -1.85 -10.21 -7.94
C CYS A 11 -1.79 -8.73 -7.55
N ALA A 12 -2.94 -8.05 -7.37
CA ALA A 12 -2.97 -6.62 -7.12
C ALA A 12 -3.82 -6.22 -5.92
N GLU A 13 -3.35 -5.18 -5.22
CA GLU A 13 -4.10 -4.46 -4.21
C GLU A 13 -5.02 -3.41 -4.88
N PHE A 14 -6.13 -3.08 -4.23
CA PHE A 14 -7.19 -2.26 -4.80
C PHE A 14 -6.72 -0.89 -5.29
N ASN A 15 -6.01 -0.11 -4.46
CA ASN A 15 -5.61 1.25 -4.81
C ASN A 15 -4.65 1.27 -6.01
N THR A 16 -3.72 0.31 -6.07
CA THR A 16 -2.78 0.21 -7.20
C THR A 16 -3.46 -0.32 -8.47
N PHE A 17 -4.43 -1.23 -8.34
CA PHE A 17 -5.20 -1.72 -9.47
C PHE A 17 -6.15 -0.66 -10.05
N ALA A 18 -6.74 0.17 -9.19
CA ALA A 18 -7.67 1.22 -9.57
C ALA A 18 -7.02 2.23 -10.53
N ASP A 19 -5.77 2.61 -10.28
CA ASP A 19 -4.96 3.40 -11.21
C ASP A 19 -3.48 3.00 -11.18
N SER A 20 -3.15 1.95 -11.94
CA SER A 20 -1.79 1.43 -12.06
C SER A 20 -0.82 2.43 -12.68
N TYR A 21 -1.30 3.30 -13.57
CA TYR A 21 -0.47 4.31 -14.22
C TYR A 21 -0.12 5.45 -13.25
N ALA A 22 -1.09 5.96 -12.50
CA ALA A 22 -0.81 6.96 -11.47
C ALA A 22 0.16 6.41 -10.42
N ALA A 23 -0.02 5.17 -9.95
CA ALA A 23 0.90 4.52 -9.02
C ALA A 23 2.33 4.41 -9.60
N ALA A 24 2.48 3.91 -10.84
CA ALA A 24 3.77 3.81 -11.51
C ALA A 24 4.46 5.18 -11.65
N ARG A 25 3.73 6.22 -12.04
CA ARG A 25 4.25 7.59 -12.19
C ARG A 25 4.67 8.20 -10.85
N LEU A 26 3.88 7.98 -9.80
CA LEU A 26 4.21 8.45 -8.44
C LEU A 26 5.52 7.81 -7.98
N TYR A 27 5.66 6.49 -8.17
CA TYR A 27 6.85 5.75 -7.76
C TYR A 27 8.08 6.12 -8.59
N ALA A 28 7.92 6.48 -9.86
CA ALA A 28 9.01 7.03 -10.66
C ALA A 28 9.64 8.30 -10.04
N LEU A 29 8.88 9.09 -9.27
CA LEU A 29 9.40 10.31 -8.62
C LEU A 29 10.41 10.00 -7.50
N THR A 30 10.48 8.75 -7.05
CA THR A 30 11.47 8.28 -6.08
C THR A 30 12.82 7.97 -6.74
N SER A 31 12.84 7.77 -8.07
CA SER A 31 14.05 7.44 -8.81
C SER A 31 15.01 8.65 -8.90
N PRO A 32 16.34 8.43 -8.91
CA PRO A 32 17.29 9.46 -9.35
C PRO A 32 17.12 9.83 -10.83
N ARG A 33 16.54 8.95 -11.65
CA ARG A 33 16.21 9.20 -13.06
C ARG A 33 14.78 8.72 -13.33
N PRO A 34 13.77 9.54 -13.03
CA PRO A 34 12.36 9.13 -13.13
C PRO A 34 11.95 8.56 -14.49
N SER A 35 12.49 9.11 -15.59
CA SER A 35 12.24 8.60 -16.94
C SER A 35 12.65 7.14 -17.14
N SER A 36 13.48 6.57 -16.27
CA SER A 36 13.90 5.16 -16.34
C SER A 36 12.83 4.15 -15.90
N THR A 37 11.79 4.60 -15.21
CA THR A 37 10.71 3.74 -14.68
C THR A 37 9.31 4.25 -14.99
N MET A 38 9.21 5.28 -15.84
CA MET A 38 7.93 5.77 -16.33
C MET A 38 7.16 4.63 -17.03
N PRO A 39 5.85 4.51 -16.77
CA PRO A 39 5.04 3.54 -17.48
C PRO A 39 4.94 3.90 -18.97
N PRO A 40 4.56 2.96 -19.84
CA PRO A 40 4.24 3.26 -21.23
C PRO A 40 3.11 4.32 -21.30
N THR A 41 2.89 4.91 -22.48
CA THR A 41 1.70 5.73 -22.68
C THR A 41 0.46 4.85 -22.52
N PRO A 42 -0.54 5.24 -21.71
CA PRO A 42 -1.80 4.50 -21.60
C PRO A 42 -2.46 4.31 -22.97
N PRO A 43 -3.15 3.17 -23.21
CA PRO A 43 -3.92 3.00 -24.44
C PRO A 43 -5.04 4.04 -24.53
N ALA A 44 -5.44 4.38 -25.74
CA ALA A 44 -6.57 5.28 -25.97
C ALA A 44 -7.86 4.70 -25.38
N PRO A 45 -8.77 5.52 -24.82
CA PRO A 45 -10.10 5.07 -24.43
C PRO A 45 -10.83 4.42 -25.61
N THR A 46 -11.67 3.43 -25.34
CA THR A 46 -12.47 2.75 -26.36
C THR A 46 -13.24 3.77 -27.22
N GLY A 47 -13.02 3.75 -28.53
CA GLY A 47 -13.66 4.67 -29.48
C GLY A 47 -12.90 5.96 -29.77
N GLN A 48 -11.69 6.16 -29.23
CA GLN A 48 -10.81 7.29 -29.57
C GLN A 48 -9.60 6.85 -30.43
N PRO A 49 -9.08 7.72 -31.33
CA PRO A 49 -7.93 7.41 -32.16
C PRO A 49 -6.65 7.19 -31.32
N GLU A 50 -5.88 6.16 -31.67
CA GLU A 50 -4.53 5.98 -31.13
C GLU A 50 -3.65 7.21 -31.46
N GLY A 51 -2.84 7.63 -30.49
CA GLY A 51 -1.88 8.74 -30.68
C GLY A 51 -2.42 10.15 -30.40
N GLN A 52 -3.71 10.33 -30.11
CA GLN A 52 -4.24 11.62 -29.63
C GLN A 52 -4.02 11.81 -28.13
N HIS A 53 -2.77 12.16 -27.78
CA HIS A 53 -2.33 12.79 -26.52
C HIS A 53 -2.49 11.97 -25.21
N PRO A 54 -1.70 12.29 -24.15
CA PRO A 54 -1.85 11.65 -22.83
C PRO A 54 -3.31 11.74 -22.36
N PRO A 55 -3.77 10.84 -21.46
CA PRO A 55 -5.11 10.96 -20.90
C PRO A 55 -5.32 12.40 -20.42
N PRO A 56 -6.51 13.00 -20.61
CA PRO A 56 -6.76 14.43 -20.35
C PRO A 56 -6.53 14.89 -18.90
N TYR A 57 -6.04 14.01 -18.02
CA TYR A 57 -5.91 14.20 -16.59
C TYR A 57 -4.46 14.19 -16.09
N LEU A 58 -3.49 13.94 -16.97
CA LEU A 58 -2.12 13.65 -16.56
C LEU A 58 -1.14 14.53 -17.34
N ALA A 59 -0.70 15.62 -16.69
CA ALA A 59 0.31 16.53 -17.22
C ALA A 59 1.60 15.78 -17.62
N PRO A 60 2.41 16.33 -18.55
CA PRO A 60 3.73 15.80 -18.85
C PRO A 60 4.55 15.58 -17.58
N TYR A 61 5.40 14.56 -17.60
CA TYR A 61 6.27 14.32 -16.46
C TYR A 61 7.31 15.43 -16.34
N PRO A 62 7.68 15.88 -15.12
CA PRO A 62 8.70 16.89 -14.96
C PRO A 62 10.04 16.43 -15.55
N GLU A 63 10.70 17.28 -16.33
CA GLU A 63 12.06 16.99 -16.83
C GLU A 63 13.08 16.95 -15.69
N ASN A 64 12.84 17.77 -14.65
CA ASN A 64 13.68 17.89 -13.47
C ASN A 64 12.82 17.89 -12.20
N LEU A 65 13.29 17.23 -11.14
CA LEU A 65 12.67 17.25 -9.82
C LEU A 65 13.50 18.11 -8.86
N SER A 66 12.84 19.03 -8.14
CA SER A 66 13.51 19.80 -7.08
C SER A 66 13.98 18.92 -5.92
N ARG A 67 13.31 17.79 -5.70
CA ARG A 67 13.70 16.72 -4.79
C ARG A 67 13.06 15.41 -5.22
N ARG A 68 13.70 14.28 -4.86
CA ARG A 68 13.05 12.97 -4.98
C ARG A 68 11.92 12.85 -3.97
N LEU A 69 10.84 12.21 -4.39
CA LEU A 69 9.77 11.84 -3.48
C LEU A 69 10.27 10.73 -2.55
N LYS A 70 9.96 10.83 -1.25
CA LYS A 70 10.15 9.74 -0.30
C LYS A 70 8.82 9.02 -0.14
N VAL A 71 8.81 7.71 -0.36
CA VAL A 71 7.60 6.89 -0.26
C VAL A 71 7.92 5.66 0.57
N THR A 72 7.13 5.43 1.61
CA THR A 72 7.11 4.16 2.34
C THR A 72 5.83 3.41 1.98
N LEU A 73 5.97 2.28 1.28
CA LEU A 73 4.85 1.42 0.89
C LEU A 73 4.47 0.46 2.01
N PHE A 74 3.17 0.36 2.28
CA PHE A 74 2.58 -0.58 3.21
C PHE A 74 1.76 -1.63 2.46
N PRO A 75 2.36 -2.76 2.05
CA PRO A 75 1.65 -3.77 1.27
C PRO A 75 0.63 -4.53 2.13
N LEU A 76 -0.34 -5.17 1.46
CA LEU A 76 -1.33 -6.04 2.11
C LEU A 76 -0.70 -7.15 2.94
N ASP A 77 0.44 -7.67 2.50
CA ASP A 77 1.21 -8.68 3.25
C ASP A 77 1.51 -8.27 4.69
N ILE A 78 1.54 -6.97 5.00
CA ILE A 78 1.70 -6.42 6.35
C ILE A 78 0.37 -5.93 6.92
N THR A 79 -0.37 -5.14 6.16
CA THR A 79 -1.57 -4.48 6.71
C THR A 79 -2.70 -5.46 7.05
N GLU A 80 -2.81 -6.59 6.35
CA GLU A 80 -3.80 -7.63 6.66
C GLU A 80 -3.58 -8.32 8.02
N GLN A 81 -2.36 -8.24 8.57
CA GLN A 81 -2.05 -8.80 9.88
C GLN A 81 -2.65 -7.98 11.04
N HIS A 82 -3.13 -6.77 10.75
CA HIS A 82 -3.59 -5.81 11.73
C HIS A 82 -5.12 -5.79 11.73
N ILE A 83 -5.72 -6.55 12.65
CA ILE A 83 -7.15 -6.80 12.66
C ILE A 83 -7.80 -6.15 13.88
N LEU A 84 -8.96 -5.53 13.67
CA LEU A 84 -9.92 -5.21 14.71
C LEU A 84 -11.10 -6.18 14.61
N SER A 85 -11.25 -7.07 15.60
CA SER A 85 -12.41 -7.97 15.65
C SER A 85 -13.66 -7.24 16.14
N ARG A 86 -14.84 -7.74 15.73
CA ARG A 86 -16.13 -7.27 16.20
C ARG A 86 -16.25 -7.39 17.71
N GLY A 87 -15.78 -8.50 18.28
CA GLY A 87 -15.78 -8.72 19.73
C GLY A 87 -14.94 -7.69 20.49
N THR A 88 -13.72 -7.42 20.00
CA THR A 88 -12.85 -6.39 20.60
C THR A 88 -13.49 -5.01 20.46
N PHE A 89 -13.99 -4.65 19.28
CA PHE A 89 -14.65 -3.36 19.08
C PHE A 89 -15.84 -3.19 20.02
N ARG A 90 -16.72 -4.19 20.10
CA ARG A 90 -17.90 -4.21 20.95
C ARG A 90 -17.56 -3.97 22.43
N LYS A 91 -16.58 -4.72 22.95
CA LYS A 91 -16.09 -4.58 24.33
C LYS A 91 -15.63 -3.16 24.66
N PHE A 92 -14.98 -2.48 23.71
CA PHE A 92 -14.46 -1.12 23.90
C PHE A 92 -15.52 -0.04 23.71
N ILE A 93 -16.41 -0.21 22.73
CA ILE A 93 -17.34 0.84 22.32
C ILE A 93 -18.61 0.90 23.17
N GLU A 94 -19.12 -0.24 23.66
CA GLU A 94 -20.37 -0.29 24.44
C GLU A 94 -20.33 0.60 25.70
N PRO A 95 -19.27 0.58 26.54
CA PRO A 95 -19.19 1.49 27.69
C PRO A 95 -19.16 2.96 27.30
N GLN A 96 -18.53 3.28 26.16
CA GLN A 96 -18.39 4.66 25.67
C GLN A 96 -19.72 5.20 25.12
N VAL A 97 -20.50 4.35 24.43
CA VAL A 97 -21.87 4.68 24.01
C VAL A 97 -22.77 4.87 25.22
N ALA A 98 -22.68 3.98 26.22
CA ALA A 98 -23.45 4.10 27.46
C ALA A 98 -23.12 5.39 28.24
N ALA A 99 -21.87 5.86 28.16
CA ALA A 99 -21.43 7.14 28.73
C ALA A 99 -21.88 8.37 27.89
N GLY A 100 -22.58 8.17 26.77
CA GLY A 100 -23.09 9.24 25.92
C GLY A 100 -22.05 9.88 25.01
N SER A 101 -20.94 9.19 24.69
CA SER A 101 -19.90 9.72 23.80
C SER A 101 -20.41 9.82 22.36
N PRO A 102 -20.48 11.04 21.76
CA PRO A 102 -20.95 11.20 20.37
C PRO A 102 -20.04 10.52 19.35
N LEU A 103 -18.72 10.53 19.60
CA LEU A 103 -17.76 9.83 18.76
C LEU A 103 -17.99 8.32 18.80
N ALA A 104 -18.31 7.77 19.97
CA ALA A 104 -18.55 6.34 20.12
C ALA A 104 -19.85 5.91 19.43
N ASP A 105 -20.91 6.71 19.56
CA ASP A 105 -22.20 6.44 18.91
C ASP A 105 -22.07 6.49 17.37
N TRP A 106 -21.37 7.50 16.85
CA TRP A 106 -21.08 7.59 15.42
C TRP A 106 -20.22 6.41 14.93
N ALA A 107 -19.14 6.07 15.66
CA ALA A 107 -18.27 4.95 15.33
C ALA A 107 -19.01 3.61 15.36
N ALA A 108 -19.83 3.37 16.38
CA ALA A 108 -20.66 2.18 16.50
C ALA A 108 -21.60 2.03 15.31
N THR A 109 -22.20 3.12 14.84
CA THR A 109 -23.13 3.11 13.71
C THR A 109 -22.47 2.58 12.44
N PHE A 110 -21.36 3.17 11.99
CA PHE A 110 -20.76 2.75 10.72
C PHE A 110 -20.00 1.43 10.83
N LEU A 111 -19.24 1.19 11.91
CA LEU A 111 -18.45 -0.04 12.05
C LEU A 111 -19.33 -1.27 12.23
N THR A 112 -20.47 -1.17 12.92
CA THR A 112 -21.42 -2.29 13.03
C THR A 112 -21.92 -2.72 11.65
N SER A 113 -22.24 -1.76 10.78
CA SER A 113 -22.64 -2.05 9.40
C SER A 113 -21.49 -2.67 8.60
N THR A 114 -20.28 -2.14 8.73
CA THR A 114 -19.08 -2.70 8.07
C THR A 114 -18.83 -4.14 8.49
N PHE A 115 -18.91 -4.46 9.79
CA PHE A 115 -18.76 -5.81 10.28
C PHE A 115 -19.82 -6.76 9.71
N ARG A 116 -21.08 -6.36 9.64
CA ARG A 116 -22.15 -7.16 9.00
C ARG A 116 -21.84 -7.41 7.53
N LYS A 117 -21.33 -6.40 6.83
CA LYS A 117 -20.96 -6.54 5.42
C LYS A 117 -19.81 -7.52 5.24
N VAL A 118 -18.77 -7.45 6.06
CA VAL A 118 -17.65 -8.41 6.00
C VAL A 118 -18.11 -9.83 6.28
N GLU A 119 -18.94 -10.04 7.30
CA GLU A 119 -19.55 -11.34 7.58
C GLU A 119 -20.34 -11.87 6.39
N SER A 120 -21.12 -11.02 5.69
CA SER A 120 -21.86 -11.44 4.50
C SER A 120 -20.99 -11.86 3.30
N LEU A 121 -19.71 -11.47 3.30
CA LEU A 121 -18.76 -11.76 2.23
C LEU A 121 -17.85 -12.97 2.53
N GLN A 122 -17.94 -13.55 3.73
CA GLN A 122 -17.06 -14.63 4.15
C GLN A 122 -17.86 -15.86 4.58
N GLU A 123 -17.53 -17.03 4.02
CA GLU A 123 -18.26 -18.27 4.29
C GLU A 123 -17.99 -18.83 5.69
N ASN A 124 -16.79 -18.60 6.24
CA ASN A 124 -16.29 -19.28 7.44
C ASN A 124 -16.00 -18.33 8.61
N LEU A 125 -16.55 -17.12 8.60
CA LEU A 125 -16.32 -16.14 9.67
C LEU A 125 -17.64 -15.52 10.12
N SER A 126 -17.93 -15.62 11.42
CA SER A 126 -19.18 -15.09 11.99
C SER A 126 -19.01 -14.56 13.42
N GLY A 127 -19.98 -13.76 13.84
CA GLY A 127 -20.06 -13.23 15.21
C GLY A 127 -18.87 -12.36 15.60
N ASP A 128 -18.38 -12.55 16.83
CA ASP A 128 -17.30 -11.74 17.41
C ASP A 128 -15.93 -11.98 16.73
N ALA A 129 -15.76 -13.08 16.00
CA ALA A 129 -14.54 -13.39 15.26
C ALA A 129 -14.40 -12.56 13.98
N VAL A 130 -15.48 -11.92 13.51
CA VAL A 130 -15.44 -11.10 12.28
C VAL A 130 -14.45 -9.96 12.44
N GLY A 131 -13.43 -9.94 11.59
CA GLY A 131 -12.31 -9.00 11.66
C GLY A 131 -12.33 -7.97 10.54
N LEU A 132 -12.05 -6.72 10.89
CA LEU A 132 -11.72 -5.66 9.93
C LEU A 132 -10.20 -5.53 9.85
N GLN A 133 -9.66 -5.63 8.65
CA GLN A 133 -8.25 -5.37 8.38
C GLN A 133 -8.03 -3.84 8.35
N LEU A 134 -7.05 -3.37 9.11
CA LEU A 134 -6.81 -1.95 9.36
C LEU A 134 -5.74 -1.39 8.40
N HIS A 135 -6.02 -1.42 7.10
CA HIS A 135 -5.10 -0.94 6.05
C HIS A 135 -4.67 0.51 6.25
N ASP A 136 -5.61 1.42 6.06
CA ASP A 136 -5.32 2.85 6.13
C ASP A 136 -4.94 3.29 7.55
N PRO A 137 -5.59 2.84 8.64
CA PRO A 137 -5.21 3.23 9.99
C PRO A 137 -3.75 2.89 10.33
N LEU A 138 -3.20 1.77 9.83
CA LEU A 138 -1.80 1.44 10.05
C LEU A 138 -0.85 2.43 9.35
N THR A 139 -1.18 2.87 8.14
CA THR A 139 -0.38 3.86 7.40
C THR A 139 -0.42 5.23 8.08
N ILE A 140 -1.59 5.63 8.60
CA ILE A 140 -1.76 6.88 9.37
C ILE A 140 -0.94 6.80 10.66
N TRP A 141 -0.99 5.68 11.36
CA TRP A 141 -0.20 5.47 12.57
C TRP A 141 1.31 5.61 12.31
N TYR A 142 1.82 5.05 11.21
CA TYR A 142 3.22 5.25 10.80
C TYR A 142 3.56 6.73 10.57
N CYS A 143 2.69 7.46 9.87
CA CYS A 143 2.89 8.89 9.61
C CYS A 143 2.84 9.75 10.90
N MET A 144 2.09 9.32 11.91
CA MET A 144 1.98 10.01 13.20
C MET A 144 3.04 9.58 14.22
N ALA A 145 3.74 8.48 13.98
CA ALA A 145 4.68 7.92 14.94
C ALA A 145 5.85 8.88 15.18
N THR A 146 6.07 9.26 16.44
CA THR A 146 7.18 10.14 16.84
C THR A 146 8.53 9.41 16.82
N THR A 147 8.50 8.08 16.83
CA THR A 147 9.66 7.21 16.68
C THR A 147 9.36 6.07 15.72
N LEU A 148 10.38 5.64 14.99
CA LEU A 148 10.32 4.47 14.11
C LEU A 148 10.77 3.17 14.83
N THR A 149 10.95 3.19 16.15
CA THR A 149 11.28 1.99 16.93
C THR A 149 10.25 0.89 16.70
N GLY A 150 10.73 -0.32 16.36
CA GLY A 150 9.89 -1.50 16.12
C GLY A 150 9.34 -1.64 14.69
N TRP A 151 9.44 -0.60 13.87
CA TRP A 151 9.15 -0.70 12.44
C TRP A 151 10.30 -1.39 11.71
N GLN A 152 9.97 -2.29 10.80
CA GLN A 152 10.93 -2.95 9.92
C GLN A 152 10.71 -2.46 8.50
N ILE A 153 11.72 -1.81 7.93
CA ILE A 153 11.65 -1.17 6.63
C ILE A 153 12.74 -1.76 5.73
N SER A 154 12.35 -2.24 4.55
CA SER A 154 13.29 -2.52 3.46
C SER A 154 13.48 -1.23 2.66
N GLU A 155 14.67 -0.64 2.74
CA GLU A 155 14.92 0.69 2.17
C GLU A 155 15.33 0.64 0.69
N ASN A 156 15.00 1.70 -0.05
CA ASN A 156 15.50 1.96 -1.41
C ASN A 156 15.29 0.82 -2.43
N GLU A 157 14.19 0.07 -2.33
CA GLU A 157 13.86 -1.00 -3.26
C GLU A 157 13.43 -0.44 -4.64
N ASP A 158 13.94 -1.05 -5.73
CA ASP A 158 13.42 -0.85 -7.08
C ASP A 158 12.12 -1.65 -7.25
N LEU A 159 11.05 -1.06 -6.72
CA LEU A 159 9.69 -1.57 -6.82
C LEU A 159 8.94 -0.82 -7.94
N ARG A 160 8.43 -1.57 -8.91
CA ARG A 160 7.68 -1.04 -10.06
C ARG A 160 6.26 -1.58 -10.07
N VAL A 161 5.39 -1.02 -10.91
CA VAL A 161 3.99 -1.44 -11.05
C VAL A 161 3.77 -1.95 -12.46
N GLU A 162 3.22 -3.15 -12.60
CA GLU A 162 2.71 -3.65 -13.89
C GLU A 162 1.43 -2.89 -14.26
N THR A 163 1.40 -2.29 -15.44
CA THR A 163 0.35 -1.33 -15.83
C THR A 163 -0.63 -1.87 -16.85
N SER A 164 -0.29 -2.97 -17.54
CA SER A 164 -0.95 -3.41 -18.77
C SER A 164 -1.34 -4.88 -18.82
N GLY A 165 -0.69 -5.75 -18.03
CA GLY A 165 -0.93 -7.19 -18.08
C GLY A 165 -2.37 -7.59 -17.75
N GLN A 166 -2.96 -8.48 -18.54
CA GLN A 166 -4.35 -8.96 -18.39
C GLN A 166 -4.66 -9.47 -16.96
N TRP A 167 -3.70 -10.18 -16.35
CA TRP A 167 -3.85 -10.78 -15.02
C TRP A 167 -3.02 -10.10 -13.94
N THR A 168 -2.05 -9.29 -14.34
CA THR A 168 -1.00 -8.73 -13.47
C THR A 168 -1.06 -7.21 -13.37
N ARG A 169 -1.99 -6.54 -14.04
CA ARG A 169 -2.21 -5.10 -13.87
C ARG A 169 -2.36 -4.77 -12.38
N GLY A 170 -1.61 -3.77 -11.91
CA GLY A 170 -1.57 -3.34 -10.52
C GLY A 170 -0.61 -4.12 -9.62
N MET A 171 0.06 -5.17 -10.13
CA MET A 171 1.01 -5.96 -9.36
C MET A 171 2.31 -5.19 -9.12
N TYR A 172 2.87 -5.31 -7.91
CA TYR A 172 4.21 -4.81 -7.63
C TYR A 172 5.29 -5.75 -8.16
N VAL A 173 6.27 -5.23 -8.87
CA VAL A 173 7.35 -6.00 -9.49
C VAL A 173 8.68 -5.60 -8.85
N ILE A 174 9.43 -6.58 -8.37
CA ILE A 174 10.78 -6.42 -7.81
C ILE A 174 11.68 -7.47 -8.45
N ASP A 175 12.89 -7.07 -8.83
CA ASP A 175 13.92 -8.02 -9.26
C ASP A 175 14.52 -8.74 -8.04
N ARG A 176 14.20 -10.04 -7.91
CA ARG A 176 14.69 -10.91 -6.83
C ARG A 176 15.89 -11.78 -7.26
N ARG A 177 16.40 -11.60 -8.48
CA ARG A 177 17.54 -12.39 -8.97
C ARG A 177 18.80 -12.00 -8.21
N THR A 178 19.69 -12.96 -8.00
CA THR A 178 21.02 -12.75 -7.36
C THR A 178 22.04 -12.20 -8.35
N ARG A 179 21.65 -11.18 -9.12
CA ARG A 179 22.47 -10.52 -10.14
C ARG A 179 23.17 -9.29 -9.54
N LYS A 180 24.44 -9.11 -9.88
CA LYS A 180 25.20 -7.90 -9.51
C LYS A 180 24.56 -6.67 -10.19
N LYS A 181 24.47 -5.56 -9.46
CA LYS A 181 24.10 -4.26 -10.03
C LYS A 181 25.23 -3.74 -10.94
N LEU A 182 24.86 -3.09 -12.03
CA LEU A 182 25.74 -2.59 -13.07
C LEU A 182 25.97 -1.09 -12.87
N GLU A 183 27.24 -0.69 -12.95
CA GLU A 183 27.67 0.70 -12.94
C GLU A 183 27.46 1.35 -14.32
N GLU A 184 27.62 2.67 -14.40
CA GLU A 184 27.53 3.37 -15.68
C GLU A 184 28.72 3.03 -16.58
N GLY A 185 28.45 2.75 -17.87
CA GLY A 185 29.48 2.33 -18.82
C GLY A 185 29.80 0.83 -18.78
N ASP A 186 29.11 0.04 -17.94
CA ASP A 186 29.26 -1.41 -17.94
C ASP A 186 28.84 -1.99 -19.31
N PRO A 187 29.70 -2.77 -20.00
CA PRO A 187 29.38 -3.37 -21.29
C PRO A 187 28.12 -4.25 -21.27
N GLU A 188 27.82 -4.86 -20.11
CA GLU A 188 26.66 -5.73 -19.94
C GLU A 188 25.36 -4.95 -19.75
N ALA A 189 25.40 -3.61 -19.60
CA ALA A 189 24.21 -2.80 -19.41
C ALA A 189 23.23 -2.88 -20.59
N GLY A 190 23.72 -3.19 -21.80
CA GLY A 190 22.89 -3.35 -22.99
C GLY A 190 22.01 -4.61 -22.98
N SER A 191 22.35 -5.63 -22.20
CA SER A 191 21.58 -6.89 -22.11
C SER A 191 20.49 -6.86 -21.03
N ASP A 192 20.55 -5.88 -20.12
CA ASP A 192 19.61 -5.71 -19.01
C ASP A 192 18.31 -5.00 -19.44
N HIS A 193 17.36 -5.80 -19.93
CA HIS A 193 16.05 -5.34 -20.36
C HIS A 193 15.30 -4.68 -19.20
N GLY A 194 14.92 -3.40 -19.37
CA GLY A 194 14.24 -2.63 -18.32
C GLY A 194 15.18 -2.03 -17.26
N LYS A 195 16.50 -2.15 -17.41
CA LYS A 195 17.50 -1.50 -16.55
C LYS A 195 17.37 -1.84 -15.06
N TRP A 196 16.97 -3.07 -14.72
CA TRP A 196 16.78 -3.54 -13.35
C TRP A 196 18.08 -3.64 -12.56
N LEU A 197 19.20 -3.89 -13.24
CA LEU A 197 20.51 -4.00 -12.63
C LEU A 197 21.21 -2.64 -12.51
N SER A 198 20.73 -1.60 -13.17
CA SER A 198 21.37 -0.27 -13.15
C SER A 198 21.26 0.41 -11.77
N VAL A 199 22.40 0.84 -11.20
CA VAL A 199 22.43 1.59 -9.92
C VAL A 199 21.84 3.01 -10.02
N LYS A 200 21.74 3.56 -11.24
CA LYS A 200 21.21 4.90 -11.52
C LYS A 200 19.77 4.88 -12.04
N SER A 201 19.19 3.70 -12.26
CA SER A 201 17.80 3.55 -12.72
C SER A 201 16.96 2.92 -11.61
N GLY A 202 15.67 2.73 -11.87
CA GLY A 202 14.79 2.09 -10.91
C GLY A 202 14.25 3.06 -9.87
N ASN A 203 13.21 2.63 -9.17
CA ASN A 203 12.61 3.39 -8.09
C ASN A 203 13.41 3.25 -6.78
N ARG A 204 13.13 4.10 -5.78
CA ARG A 204 13.72 4.05 -4.43
C ARG A 204 12.59 4.12 -3.40
N LEU A 205 11.82 3.05 -3.31
CA LEU A 205 10.76 2.94 -2.33
C LEU A 205 11.29 2.29 -1.06
N ASP A 206 10.87 2.82 0.07
CA ASP A 206 10.94 2.09 1.31
C ASP A 206 9.70 1.19 1.38
N ARG A 207 9.84 -0.06 1.81
CA ARG A 207 8.71 -0.99 1.99
C ARG A 207 8.65 -1.45 3.42
N CYS A 208 7.51 -1.24 4.05
CA CYS A 208 7.23 -1.79 5.36
C CYS A 208 7.18 -3.32 5.27
N THR A 209 7.96 -3.98 6.12
CA THR A 209 8.02 -5.44 6.28
C THR A 209 7.63 -5.91 7.66
N GLY A 210 7.39 -4.98 8.58
CA GLY A 210 6.95 -5.26 9.94
C GLY A 210 6.62 -3.97 10.69
N SER A 211 5.72 -4.10 11.64
CA SER A 211 5.31 -3.03 12.56
C SER A 211 5.66 -3.41 14.01
N PRO A 212 5.63 -2.45 14.95
CA PRO A 212 5.77 -2.73 16.38
C PRO A 212 4.81 -3.82 16.87
N GLN A 213 3.58 -3.85 16.35
CA GLN A 213 2.55 -4.82 16.73
C GLN A 213 2.79 -6.22 16.13
N THR A 214 3.41 -6.33 14.96
CA THR A 214 3.84 -7.64 14.44
C THR A 214 4.98 -8.27 15.25
N ALA A 215 5.70 -7.49 16.06
CA ALA A 215 6.71 -7.98 17.00
C ALA A 215 6.13 -8.38 18.37
N GLY A 216 4.80 -8.46 18.52
CA GLY A 216 4.13 -8.96 19.72
C GLY A 216 3.83 -7.92 20.80
N GLN A 217 3.96 -6.61 20.50
CA GLN A 217 3.88 -5.57 21.53
C GLN A 217 2.45 -5.18 21.98
N GLN A 218 1.40 -5.54 21.23
CA GLN A 218 -0.05 -5.50 21.55
C GLN A 218 -0.82 -5.65 20.22
N ALA A 219 -2.06 -6.14 20.22
CA ALA A 219 -2.89 -6.14 19.00
C ALA A 219 -3.20 -4.70 18.55
N PHE A 220 -2.92 -4.37 17.29
CA PHE A 220 -3.07 -2.99 16.79
C PHE A 220 -4.50 -2.45 16.88
N GLY A 221 -5.52 -3.28 16.65
CA GLY A 221 -6.92 -2.84 16.76
C GLY A 221 -7.29 -2.36 18.17
N GLU A 222 -6.80 -3.05 19.20
CA GLU A 222 -6.99 -2.63 20.59
C GLU A 222 -6.23 -1.34 20.90
N PHE A 223 -4.95 -1.31 20.54
CA PHE A 223 -4.12 -0.11 20.66
C PHE A 223 -4.78 1.12 20.02
N LEU A 224 -5.31 0.96 18.80
CA LEU A 224 -5.99 2.04 18.08
C LEU A 224 -7.21 2.56 18.84
N LEU A 225 -8.07 1.67 19.35
CA LEU A 225 -9.27 2.07 20.09
C LEU A 225 -8.93 2.76 21.41
N GLN A 226 -7.93 2.27 22.14
CA GLN A 226 -7.42 2.92 23.35
C GLN A 226 -6.99 4.36 23.06
N ARG A 227 -6.25 4.57 21.97
CA ARG A 227 -5.79 5.90 21.56
C ARG A 227 -6.92 6.83 21.12
N ILE A 228 -7.88 6.34 20.33
CA ILE A 228 -8.98 7.16 19.81
C ILE A 228 -9.92 7.62 20.93
N PHE A 229 -10.23 6.74 21.87
CA PHE A 229 -11.21 7.00 22.94
C PHE A 229 -10.57 7.42 24.27
N GLY A 230 -9.24 7.48 24.36
CA GLY A 230 -8.53 7.85 25.58
C GLY A 230 -8.76 6.84 26.73
N ILE A 231 -8.85 5.56 26.39
CA ILE A 231 -9.11 4.48 27.36
C ILE A 231 -7.78 3.89 27.79
N GLU A 232 -7.42 4.04 29.06
CA GLU A 232 -6.32 3.30 29.68
C GLU A 232 -6.83 1.92 30.15
N THR A 233 -6.01 0.89 29.97
CA THR A 233 -6.22 -0.46 30.53
C THR A 233 -5.17 -0.75 31.58
#